data_AF-A0A8H7E4B7-F1
#
_entry.id   AF-A0A8H7E4B7-F1
#
_cell.length_a   1.000
_cell.length_b   1.000
_cell.length_c   1.000
_cell.angle_alpha   90.00
_cell.angle_beta   90.00
_cell.angle_gamma   90.00
#
_symmetry.space_group_name_H-M   'P 1'
#
loop_
_entity.id
_entity.type
_entity.pdbx_description
1 polymer ?
#
loop_
_entity_poly.entity_id
_entity_poly.type
_entity_poly.pdbx_seq_one_letter_code
_entity_poly.pdbx_strand_id
1 'polypeptide(L)'
;MQAVLKSLPIDLHDLFARCFENIHDPCATRALILWVLFAERSLAPAELECALLFSNEVSYDSFRLLQGSVDDRGNYEQLGKRIKHLSKGLVEIQNVPIHPRNYRFTEKDKVQPRVQFIHESARDFLLQYNGLRMIDTTLGTSPIPRSHDFLARACMRYLKMKEFQWFRESSRFEYKKDTSRKIGGNEVNHLRETYPFSEYAVQFVFKHASEAEKGGIFPVHLNHSFGGNQGQVFLTWRHLDDMMNHVSFVAVQGPETALMHVVAEHGILSCLIDLLNEGVPVNLNGGRFSNVLIAASWAGNPKMVRILLDRGADITAFDKYHGNALQAAAAGGHMDVVQKLLDYGADINAQGGYYGNALQAAAAGGHMDVVRMLFDYGADINTQGGHYVNTLQAAATRGHMDMVQMLLDHGADINAQGGYLGNALQAAAAGGYMDMMRMLLDCGADINASGGLFGSALSAAAEEGHMDVVQMLLDHGADINAQGGHLGNALQAAATRGHMDMMRMLLDCGADINASGGPGGLYYNALQAAAQKGHMDVVQMLLDRGADINAQGDFWGNALQAAAAEGHPGVVRILLDRGADITVQGGYYGNALQAAASRGHQDVVKMLEDHSTKVSAEG
;
A
#
# COMPACT_ATOMS: atom_id res chain seq x y z
N MET A 1 22.22 25.36 -45.71
CA MET A 1 21.43 25.61 -44.48
C MET A 1 20.11 26.32 -44.76
N GLN A 2 20.09 27.51 -45.38
CA GLN A 2 18.83 28.19 -45.76
C GLN A 2 17.94 27.41 -46.75
N ALA A 3 18.53 26.66 -47.69
CA ALA A 3 17.77 25.78 -48.59
C ALA A 3 17.14 24.58 -47.85
N VAL A 4 17.81 24.07 -46.82
CA VAL A 4 17.30 22.99 -45.97
C VAL A 4 16.15 23.49 -45.10
N LEU A 5 16.30 24.67 -44.48
CA LEU A 5 15.23 25.32 -43.71
C LEU A 5 13.98 25.62 -44.55
N LYS A 6 14.13 26.01 -45.82
CA LYS A 6 13.00 26.20 -46.76
C LYS A 6 12.32 24.90 -47.20
N SER A 7 12.97 23.75 -47.00
CA SER A 7 12.45 22.43 -47.37
C SER A 7 11.79 21.70 -46.20
N LEU A 8 11.92 22.21 -44.97
CA LEU A 8 11.29 21.62 -43.79
C LEU A 8 9.77 21.86 -43.84
N PRO A 9 8.95 20.84 -43.50
CA PRO A 9 7.51 21.01 -43.40
C PRO A 9 7.13 22.08 -42.37
N ILE A 10 6.02 22.78 -42.63
CA ILE A 10 5.47 23.79 -41.71
C ILE A 10 4.80 23.11 -40.50
N ASP A 11 4.29 21.90 -40.70
CA ASP A 11 3.67 21.07 -39.66
C ASP A 11 4.70 20.11 -39.02
N LEU A 12 4.68 20.05 -37.69
CA LEU A 12 5.50 19.15 -36.89
C LEU A 12 5.17 17.68 -37.18
N HIS A 13 3.94 17.37 -37.57
CA HIS A 13 3.53 16.00 -37.94
C HIS A 13 4.17 15.53 -39.25
N ASP A 14 4.21 16.39 -40.27
CA ASP A 14 4.89 16.11 -41.54
C ASP A 14 6.41 15.95 -41.34
N LEU A 15 6.99 16.68 -40.37
CA LEU A 15 8.39 16.52 -39.99
C LEU A 15 8.64 15.11 -39.42
N PHE A 16 7.80 14.66 -38.48
CA PHE A 16 7.92 13.31 -37.93
C PHE A 16 7.65 12.22 -38.97
N ALA A 17 6.67 12.42 -39.86
CA ALA A 17 6.39 11.51 -40.96
C ALA A 17 7.63 11.29 -41.85
N ARG A 18 8.33 12.37 -42.22
CA ARG A 18 9.58 12.29 -43.00
C ARG A 18 10.71 11.58 -42.27
N CYS A 19 10.78 11.67 -40.94
CA CYS A 19 11.78 10.92 -40.17
C CYS A 19 11.65 9.40 -40.39
N PHE A 20 10.43 8.90 -40.62
CA PHE A 20 10.13 7.48 -40.74
C PHE A 20 9.96 6.98 -42.19
N GLU A 21 10.13 7.82 -43.22
CA GLU A 21 10.03 7.40 -44.63
C GLU A 21 11.16 6.43 -45.07
N ASN A 22 12.32 6.44 -44.39
CA ASN A 22 13.50 5.64 -44.75
C ASN A 22 14.14 4.99 -43.50
N ILE A 23 13.43 4.02 -42.91
CA ILE A 23 13.91 3.25 -41.77
C ILE A 23 14.85 2.13 -42.26
N HIS A 24 16.11 2.16 -41.82
CA HIS A 24 17.12 1.16 -42.22
C HIS A 24 16.91 -0.21 -41.56
N ASP A 25 16.43 -0.23 -40.31
CA ASP A 25 16.10 -1.46 -39.57
C ASP A 25 14.69 -1.34 -38.98
N PRO A 26 13.65 -1.68 -39.77
CA PRO A 26 12.26 -1.55 -39.35
C PRO A 26 11.93 -2.36 -38.08
N CYS A 27 12.54 -3.54 -37.93
CA CYS A 27 12.30 -4.42 -36.78
C CYS A 27 12.84 -3.81 -35.47
N ALA A 28 14.08 -3.34 -35.47
CA ALA A 28 14.68 -2.73 -34.29
C ALA A 28 14.09 -1.36 -33.97
N THR A 29 13.79 -0.54 -35.00
CA THR A 29 13.09 0.74 -34.80
C THR A 29 11.71 0.52 -34.22
N ARG A 30 10.94 -0.45 -34.74
CA ARG A 30 9.64 -0.82 -34.16
C ARG A 30 9.81 -1.21 -32.69
N ALA A 31 10.66 -2.18 -32.39
CA ALA A 31 10.82 -2.67 -31.02
C ALA A 31 11.17 -1.52 -30.05
N LEU A 32 12.10 -0.64 -30.44
CA LEU A 32 12.46 0.54 -29.65
C LEU A 32 11.27 1.46 -29.39
N ILE A 33 10.55 1.84 -30.45
CA ILE A 33 9.44 2.78 -30.31
C ILE A 33 8.31 2.16 -29.47
N LEU A 34 7.99 0.88 -29.66
CA LEU A 34 6.96 0.21 -28.87
C LEU A 34 7.33 0.13 -27.38
N TRP A 35 8.58 -0.20 -27.06
CA TRP A 35 9.06 -0.23 -25.67
C TRP A 35 9.06 1.15 -25.01
N VAL A 36 9.44 2.21 -25.73
CA VAL A 36 9.41 3.57 -25.17
C VAL A 36 7.99 4.10 -25.02
N LEU A 37 7.07 3.67 -25.88
CA LEU A 37 5.69 4.17 -25.92
C LEU A 37 4.77 3.46 -24.92
N PHE A 38 4.84 2.13 -24.85
CA PHE A 38 3.87 1.28 -24.14
C PHE A 38 4.42 0.57 -22.91
N ALA A 39 5.70 0.77 -22.56
CA ALA A 39 6.18 0.27 -21.28
C ALA A 39 5.43 0.96 -20.12
N GLU A 40 5.11 0.18 -19.09
CA GLU A 40 4.39 0.64 -17.89
C GLU A 40 5.21 1.60 -17.03
N ARG A 41 6.52 1.60 -17.26
CA ARG A 41 7.47 2.58 -16.73
C ARG A 41 8.62 2.74 -17.70
N SER A 42 9.26 3.91 -17.68
CA SER A 42 10.46 4.16 -18.47
C SER A 42 11.56 3.15 -18.10
N LEU A 43 12.11 2.49 -19.12
CA LEU A 43 13.15 1.48 -18.95
C LEU A 43 14.51 2.15 -18.74
N ALA A 44 15.33 1.56 -17.87
CA ALA A 44 16.75 1.86 -17.81
C ALA A 44 17.45 1.34 -19.07
N PRO A 45 18.60 1.90 -19.46
CA PRO A 45 19.40 1.45 -20.60
C PRO A 45 19.58 -0.08 -20.70
N ALA A 46 20.01 -0.72 -19.60
CA ALA A 46 20.25 -2.17 -19.56
C ALA A 46 18.95 -2.99 -19.67
N GLU A 47 17.84 -2.47 -19.14
CA GLU A 47 16.52 -3.09 -19.28
C GLU A 47 16.06 -3.04 -20.75
N LEU A 48 16.21 -1.89 -21.40
CA LEU A 48 15.83 -1.71 -22.80
C LEU A 48 16.66 -2.59 -23.74
N GLU A 49 17.97 -2.70 -23.53
CA GLU A 49 18.81 -3.60 -24.35
C GLU A 49 18.32 -5.04 -24.29
N CYS A 50 18.04 -5.53 -23.08
CA CYS A 50 17.41 -6.84 -22.91
C CYS A 50 16.07 -6.88 -23.64
N ALA A 51 15.17 -5.93 -23.39
CA ALA A 51 13.85 -5.88 -23.99
C ALA A 51 13.90 -5.94 -25.53
N LEU A 52 14.81 -5.20 -26.16
CA LEU A 52 15.03 -5.19 -27.62
C LEU A 52 15.53 -6.54 -28.15
N LEU A 53 16.39 -7.24 -27.42
CA LEU A 53 16.89 -8.56 -27.84
C LEU A 53 15.79 -9.62 -27.86
N PHE A 54 14.94 -9.64 -26.82
CA PHE A 54 13.83 -10.58 -26.69
C PHE A 54 12.58 -10.17 -27.47
N SER A 55 12.62 -9.00 -28.11
CA SER A 55 11.58 -8.52 -29.03
C SER A 55 11.64 -9.22 -30.40
N ASN A 56 12.78 -9.81 -30.75
CA ASN A 56 12.94 -10.54 -32.00
C ASN A 56 12.44 -12.00 -31.87
N GLU A 57 12.06 -12.62 -32.99
CA GLU A 57 11.56 -14.01 -33.01
C GLU A 57 12.65 -15.08 -32.82
N VAL A 58 13.92 -14.67 -32.75
CA VAL A 58 15.04 -15.58 -32.50
C VAL A 58 14.97 -16.08 -31.05
N SER A 59 14.88 -17.41 -30.87
CA SER A 59 14.88 -18.04 -29.54
C SER A 59 16.26 -17.93 -28.91
N TYR A 60 16.38 -17.13 -27.85
CA TYR A 60 17.54 -17.13 -26.98
C TYR A 60 17.26 -18.01 -25.77
N ASP A 61 17.91 -19.17 -25.70
CA ASP A 61 17.70 -20.13 -24.63
C ASP A 61 18.57 -19.86 -23.38
N SER A 62 19.54 -18.94 -23.48
CA SER A 62 20.50 -18.65 -22.39
C SER A 62 21.04 -17.22 -22.40
N PHE A 63 21.25 -16.66 -21.21
CA PHE A 63 21.92 -15.39 -20.94
C PHE A 63 23.44 -15.43 -21.18
N ARG A 64 24.08 -16.62 -21.23
CA ARG A 64 25.52 -16.71 -21.58
C ARG A 64 25.86 -16.24 -23.01
N LEU A 65 24.88 -16.21 -23.91
CA LEU A 65 25.02 -15.57 -25.23
C LEU A 65 24.90 -14.03 -25.17
N LEU A 66 24.49 -13.46 -24.02
CA LEU A 66 24.36 -12.02 -23.77
C LEU A 66 25.61 -11.38 -23.15
N GLN A 67 26.48 -12.12 -22.45
CA GLN A 67 27.65 -11.55 -21.73
C GLN A 67 28.62 -10.76 -22.63
N GLY A 68 28.71 -11.08 -23.92
CA GLY A 68 29.50 -10.29 -24.88
C GLY A 68 28.94 -8.90 -25.22
N SER A 69 27.73 -8.56 -24.74
CA SER A 69 27.02 -7.31 -25.08
C SER A 69 26.54 -6.46 -23.89
N VAL A 70 26.35 -7.05 -22.70
CA VAL A 70 25.77 -6.35 -21.52
C VAL A 70 26.81 -6.05 -20.43
N ASP A 71 28.00 -6.65 -20.48
CA ASP A 71 29.08 -6.41 -19.50
C ASP A 71 29.73 -5.00 -19.62
N ASP A 72 29.40 -4.26 -20.67
CA ASP A 72 29.85 -2.89 -20.89
C ASP A 72 29.00 -1.89 -20.09
N ARG A 73 29.07 -1.98 -18.75
CA ARG A 73 28.48 -1.04 -17.76
C ARG A 73 28.95 0.43 -17.89
N GLY A 74 29.57 0.80 -19.01
CA GLY A 74 30.05 2.14 -19.35
C GLY A 74 29.78 2.58 -20.79
N ASN A 75 29.07 1.79 -21.62
CA ASN A 75 28.89 2.11 -23.04
C ASN A 75 27.50 2.69 -23.39
N TYR A 76 26.91 3.44 -22.47
CA TYR A 76 25.68 4.21 -22.73
C TYR A 76 25.82 5.17 -23.92
N GLU A 77 27.05 5.53 -24.29
CA GLU A 77 27.31 6.32 -25.47
C GLU A 77 27.00 5.55 -26.77
N GLN A 78 27.41 4.28 -26.90
CA GLN A 78 27.06 3.48 -28.09
C GLN A 78 25.57 3.13 -28.12
N LEU A 79 24.98 2.75 -26.99
CA LEU A 79 23.53 2.54 -26.91
C LEU A 79 22.78 3.83 -27.24
N GLY A 80 23.21 4.97 -26.70
CA GLY A 80 22.64 6.28 -27.01
C GLY A 80 22.75 6.63 -28.50
N LYS A 81 23.88 6.33 -29.15
CA LYS A 81 24.04 6.47 -30.61
C LYS A 81 23.08 5.56 -31.37
N ARG A 82 22.92 4.30 -30.95
CA ARG A 82 21.99 3.34 -31.57
C ARG A 82 20.53 3.77 -31.38
N ILE A 83 20.12 4.17 -30.18
CA ILE A 83 18.77 4.67 -29.88
C ILE A 83 18.47 5.91 -30.73
N LYS A 84 19.39 6.88 -30.79
CA LYS A 84 19.25 8.07 -31.63
C LYS A 84 19.15 7.71 -33.11
N HIS A 85 19.94 6.74 -33.59
CA HIS A 85 19.87 6.30 -34.97
C HIS A 85 18.53 5.62 -35.31
N LEU A 86 18.11 4.64 -34.49
CA LEU A 86 16.88 3.86 -34.69
C LEU A 86 15.62 4.71 -34.56
N SER A 87 15.58 5.62 -33.57
CA SER A 87 14.46 6.54 -33.36
C SER A 87 14.53 7.81 -34.22
N LYS A 88 15.58 7.95 -35.05
CA LYS A 88 15.86 9.16 -35.84
C LYS A 88 15.89 10.44 -34.99
N GLY A 89 16.38 10.30 -33.76
CA GLY A 89 16.56 11.38 -32.80
C GLY A 89 15.32 11.71 -31.97
N LEU A 90 14.27 10.88 -31.96
CA LEU A 90 13.07 11.12 -31.15
C LEU A 90 13.17 10.61 -29.72
N VAL A 91 14.09 9.68 -29.47
CA VAL A 91 14.29 9.04 -28.16
C VAL A 91 15.67 9.39 -27.63
N GLU A 92 15.73 9.68 -26.33
CA GLU A 92 16.97 9.98 -25.61
C GLU A 92 17.12 9.16 -24.32
N ILE A 93 18.32 9.24 -23.74
CA ILE A 93 18.62 8.76 -22.39
C ILE A 93 18.74 10.02 -21.52
N GLN A 94 17.85 10.17 -20.53
CA GLN A 94 17.87 11.28 -19.59
C GLN A 94 18.09 10.77 -18.16
N ASN A 95 18.89 11.50 -17.36
CA ASN A 95 19.06 11.22 -15.94
C ASN A 95 17.89 11.81 -15.15
N VAL A 96 17.07 10.94 -14.56
CA VAL A 96 15.86 11.33 -13.82
C VAL A 96 16.11 11.18 -12.31
N PRO A 97 15.68 12.12 -11.45
CA PRO A 97 15.82 12.02 -10.00
C PRO A 97 15.17 10.75 -9.44
N ILE A 98 15.82 10.07 -8.49
CA ILE A 98 15.22 8.94 -7.78
C ILE A 98 14.24 9.45 -6.73
N HIS A 99 12.98 9.02 -6.79
CA HIS A 99 12.08 9.16 -5.64
C HIS A 99 12.38 8.06 -4.60
N PRO A 100 12.65 8.41 -3.34
CA PRO A 100 13.02 7.44 -2.31
C PRO A 100 11.82 6.58 -1.94
N ARG A 101 11.65 5.44 -2.60
CA ARG A 101 10.94 4.29 -2.04
C ARG A 101 11.97 3.21 -1.72
N ASN A 102 12.36 3.20 -0.45
CA ASN A 102 13.07 2.12 0.25
C ASN A 102 14.30 1.55 -0.44
N TYR A 103 15.47 2.18 -0.36
CA TYR A 103 16.79 1.54 -0.13
C TYR A 103 17.81 2.65 0.20
N ARG A 104 18.75 2.38 1.12
CA ARG A 104 19.83 3.31 1.49
C ARG A 104 20.78 3.48 0.31
N PHE A 105 20.89 4.69 -0.20
CA PHE A 105 21.82 5.05 -1.26
C PHE A 105 22.72 6.22 -0.84
N THR A 106 23.90 6.31 -1.47
CA THR A 106 24.92 7.35 -1.26
C THR A 106 24.72 8.53 -2.22
N GLU A 107 25.42 9.65 -2.04
CA GLU A 107 25.22 10.88 -2.85
C GLU A 107 25.33 10.72 -4.38
N LYS A 108 25.95 9.63 -4.88
CA LYS A 108 26.07 9.33 -6.32
C LYS A 108 24.80 8.74 -6.94
N ASP A 109 23.83 8.33 -6.14
CA ASP A 109 22.64 7.60 -6.56
C ASP A 109 21.40 8.50 -6.69
N LYS A 110 21.56 9.83 -6.80
CA LYS A 110 20.39 10.75 -6.81
C LYS A 110 19.62 10.77 -8.14
N VAL A 111 20.20 10.23 -9.21
CA VAL A 111 19.59 10.18 -10.55
C VAL A 111 19.84 8.83 -11.22
N GLN A 112 18.89 8.34 -12.00
CA GLN A 112 19.04 7.13 -12.83
C GLN A 112 18.79 7.44 -14.30
N PRO A 113 19.59 6.90 -15.23
CA PRO A 113 19.33 7.05 -16.66
C PRO A 113 18.06 6.29 -17.04
N ARG A 114 17.15 6.97 -17.73
CA ARG A 114 15.89 6.43 -18.25
C ARG A 114 15.77 6.76 -19.74
N VAL A 115 15.24 5.82 -20.50
CA VAL A 115 14.96 6.01 -21.93
C VAL A 115 13.56 6.58 -22.09
N GLN A 116 13.43 7.69 -22.82
CA GLN A 116 12.16 8.39 -23.03
C GLN A 116 12.15 9.17 -24.35
N PHE A 117 10.98 9.68 -24.74
CA PHE A 117 10.89 10.64 -25.84
C PHE A 117 11.49 12.00 -25.44
N ILE A 118 12.11 12.68 -26.40
CA ILE A 118 12.63 14.05 -26.20
C ILE A 118 11.50 15.05 -25.95
N HIS A 119 10.33 14.79 -26.52
CA HIS A 119 9.18 15.68 -26.43
C HIS A 119 7.85 14.92 -26.59
N GLU A 120 6.81 15.37 -25.88
CA GLU A 120 5.48 14.73 -25.87
C GLU A 120 4.83 14.67 -27.26
N SER A 121 5.11 15.67 -28.11
CA SER A 121 4.58 15.71 -29.48
C SER A 121 4.98 14.49 -30.34
N ALA A 122 6.10 13.83 -30.04
CA ALA A 122 6.47 12.57 -30.69
C ALA A 122 5.50 11.44 -30.28
N ARG A 123 5.10 11.41 -29.01
CA ARG A 123 4.09 10.48 -28.48
C ARG A 123 2.74 10.72 -29.14
N ASP A 124 2.32 11.98 -29.23
CA ASP A 124 1.06 12.38 -29.87
C ASP A 124 1.02 11.97 -31.34
N PHE A 125 2.10 12.23 -32.09
CA PHE A 125 2.21 11.81 -33.49
C PHE A 125 2.03 10.28 -33.65
N LEU A 126 2.70 9.50 -32.80
CA LEU A 126 2.65 8.04 -32.86
C LEU A 126 1.25 7.49 -32.56
N LEU A 127 0.57 8.06 -31.57
CA LEU A 127 -0.74 7.59 -31.10
C LEU A 127 -1.92 8.14 -31.91
N GLN A 128 -1.87 9.41 -32.31
CA GLN A 128 -3.02 10.13 -32.87
C GLN A 128 -2.94 10.32 -34.39
N TYR A 129 -1.74 10.33 -34.98
CA TYR A 129 -1.52 10.74 -36.38
C TYR A 129 -0.97 9.61 -37.26
N ASN A 130 -1.46 8.37 -37.06
CA ASN A 130 -1.03 7.17 -37.79
C ASN A 130 0.48 6.84 -37.72
N GLY A 131 1.27 7.53 -36.88
CA GLY A 131 2.72 7.35 -36.83
C GLY A 131 3.15 5.90 -36.54
N LEU A 132 2.43 5.18 -35.68
CA LEU A 132 2.69 3.74 -35.43
C LEU A 132 2.56 2.87 -36.69
N ARG A 133 1.58 3.16 -37.56
CA ARG A 133 1.40 2.40 -38.82
C ARG A 133 2.47 2.71 -39.84
N MET A 134 3.05 3.90 -39.79
CA MET A 134 4.20 4.26 -40.64
C MET A 134 5.46 3.48 -40.26
N ILE A 135 5.62 3.18 -38.96
CA ILE A 135 6.76 2.40 -38.44
C ILE A 135 6.56 0.90 -38.69
N ASP A 136 5.35 0.40 -38.51
CA ASP A 136 5.03 -0.99 -38.74
C ASP A 136 3.62 -1.17 -39.30
N THR A 137 3.55 -1.52 -40.58
CA THR A 137 2.30 -1.80 -41.28
C THR A 137 1.63 -3.09 -40.79
N THR A 138 2.38 -4.02 -40.16
CA THR A 138 1.85 -5.29 -39.62
C THR A 138 1.02 -5.10 -38.34
N LEU A 139 1.10 -3.92 -37.71
CA LEU A 139 0.22 -3.51 -36.62
C LEU A 139 -1.24 -3.30 -37.09
N GLY A 140 -1.48 -3.18 -38.40
CA GLY A 140 -2.82 -3.21 -38.99
C GLY A 140 -3.79 -2.19 -38.38
N THR A 141 -5.05 -2.60 -38.22
CA THR A 141 -6.13 -1.71 -37.75
C THR A 141 -6.11 -1.45 -36.25
N SER A 142 -5.49 -2.33 -35.45
CA SER A 142 -5.44 -2.26 -33.98
C SER A 142 -3.99 -2.20 -33.49
N PRO A 143 -3.30 -1.05 -33.63
CA PRO A 143 -1.88 -0.94 -33.33
C PRO A 143 -1.56 -1.01 -31.84
N ILE A 144 -2.37 -0.40 -30.97
CA ILE A 144 -2.14 -0.40 -29.51
C ILE A 144 -2.22 -1.82 -28.94
N PRO A 145 -3.28 -2.61 -29.18
CA PRO A 145 -3.42 -3.93 -28.56
C PRO A 145 -2.36 -4.93 -29.07
N ARG A 146 -2.00 -4.85 -30.36
CA ARG A 146 -0.90 -5.65 -30.93
C ARG A 146 0.46 -5.27 -30.36
N SER A 147 0.65 -4.00 -30.01
CA SER A 147 1.88 -3.56 -29.35
C SER A 147 1.99 -4.18 -27.95
N HIS A 148 0.90 -4.21 -27.18
CA HIS A 148 0.89 -4.90 -25.90
C HIS A 148 1.09 -6.42 -26.02
N ASP A 149 0.49 -7.09 -27.03
CA ASP A 149 0.76 -8.51 -27.30
C ASP A 149 2.26 -8.74 -27.65
N PHE A 150 2.86 -7.83 -28.41
CA PHE A 150 4.29 -7.86 -28.72
C PHE A 150 5.17 -7.75 -27.47
N LEU A 151 4.88 -6.79 -26.59
CA LEU A 151 5.61 -6.60 -25.33
C LEU A 151 5.44 -7.82 -24.41
N ALA A 152 4.22 -8.36 -24.29
CA ALA A 152 3.94 -9.57 -23.49
C ALA A 152 4.76 -10.78 -23.99
N ARG A 153 4.82 -11.00 -25.31
CA ARG A 153 5.64 -12.07 -25.91
C ARG A 153 7.12 -11.89 -25.62
N ALA A 154 7.64 -10.66 -25.68
CA ALA A 154 9.03 -10.38 -25.36
C ALA A 154 9.35 -10.69 -23.89
N CYS A 155 8.48 -10.27 -22.95
CA CYS A 155 8.59 -10.67 -21.54
C CYS A 155 8.57 -12.19 -21.38
N MET A 156 7.67 -12.89 -22.08
CA MET A 156 7.58 -14.35 -22.03
C MET A 156 8.83 -15.06 -22.57
N ARG A 157 9.44 -14.55 -23.65
CA ARG A 157 10.71 -15.09 -24.15
C ARG A 157 11.83 -14.91 -23.13
N TYR A 158 11.88 -13.75 -22.48
CA TYR A 158 12.85 -13.49 -21.42
C TYR A 158 12.70 -14.48 -20.26
N LEU A 159 11.47 -14.70 -19.78
CA LEU A 159 11.21 -15.61 -18.66
C LEU A 159 11.47 -17.10 -18.95
N LYS A 160 11.62 -17.48 -20.23
CA LYS A 160 11.92 -18.86 -20.67
C LYS A 160 13.41 -19.22 -20.64
N MET A 161 14.29 -18.28 -20.31
CA MET A 161 15.72 -18.53 -20.22
C MET A 161 16.04 -19.64 -19.21
N LYS A 162 16.99 -20.53 -19.57
CA LYS A 162 17.38 -21.68 -18.73
C LYS A 162 17.95 -21.26 -17.38
N GLU A 163 18.55 -20.08 -17.29
CA GLU A 163 19.11 -19.53 -16.05
C GLU A 163 18.05 -19.39 -14.95
N PHE A 164 16.80 -19.05 -15.30
CA PHE A 164 15.73 -18.92 -14.30
C PHE A 164 15.25 -20.27 -13.75
N GLN A 165 15.49 -21.37 -14.46
CA GLN A 165 15.24 -22.72 -13.93
C GLN A 165 16.18 -23.01 -12.76
N TRP A 166 17.47 -22.67 -12.92
CA TRP A 166 18.48 -22.83 -11.88
C TRP A 166 18.19 -21.97 -10.65
N PHE A 167 17.73 -20.72 -10.83
CA PHE A 167 17.36 -19.86 -9.69
C PHE A 167 16.29 -20.52 -8.83
N ARG A 168 15.21 -21.02 -9.43
CA ARG A 168 14.14 -21.70 -8.70
C ARG A 168 14.63 -22.94 -7.94
N GLU A 169 15.59 -23.69 -8.50
CA GLU A 169 16.17 -24.89 -7.84
C GLU A 169 17.17 -24.54 -6.73
N SER A 170 17.88 -23.42 -6.87
CA SER A 170 18.95 -23.01 -5.96
C SER A 170 18.46 -22.14 -4.81
N SER A 171 17.41 -21.35 -5.03
CA SER A 171 16.80 -20.48 -4.04
C SER A 171 15.96 -21.31 -3.07
N ARG A 172 16.43 -21.43 -1.82
CA ARG A 172 15.70 -22.06 -0.71
C ARG A 172 14.52 -21.18 -0.25
N PHE A 173 13.54 -20.96 -1.12
CA PHE A 173 12.27 -20.34 -0.73
C PHE A 173 11.42 -21.38 0.01
N GLU A 174 11.76 -21.63 1.27
CA GLU A 174 10.94 -22.43 2.17
C GLU A 174 9.78 -21.57 2.67
N TYR A 175 8.55 -21.91 2.27
CA TYR A 175 7.33 -21.39 2.90
C TYR A 175 7.25 -21.93 4.33
N LYS A 176 8.00 -21.33 5.26
CA LYS A 176 7.89 -21.67 6.68
C LYS A 176 6.62 -21.04 7.24
N LYS A 177 5.85 -21.85 7.96
CA LYS A 177 4.66 -21.45 8.74
C LYS A 177 4.95 -20.41 9.83
N ASP A 178 6.22 -20.13 10.11
CA ASP A 178 6.64 -19.22 11.17
C ASP A 178 7.59 -18.16 10.62
N THR A 179 7.24 -16.92 10.91
CA THR A 179 7.86 -15.67 10.45
C THR A 179 9.38 -15.64 10.68
N SER A 180 10.11 -15.06 9.71
CA SER A 180 11.53 -14.63 9.76
C SER A 180 12.63 -15.53 9.17
N ARG A 181 12.42 -16.14 8.00
CA ARG A 181 13.51 -16.23 7.02
C ARG A 181 13.30 -15.21 5.91
N LYS A 182 13.83 -14.00 6.13
CA LYS A 182 14.05 -13.02 5.07
C LYS A 182 14.87 -13.71 3.98
N ILE A 183 14.39 -13.73 2.74
CA ILE A 183 15.33 -13.80 1.61
C ILE A 183 16.33 -12.67 1.87
N GLY A 184 17.62 -13.01 1.95
CA GLY A 184 18.63 -11.97 2.13
C GLY A 184 18.52 -11.03 0.94
N GLY A 185 18.36 -9.71 1.17
CA GLY A 185 18.26 -8.72 0.09
C GLY A 185 19.37 -8.86 -0.98
N ASN A 186 20.48 -9.51 -0.63
CA ASN A 186 21.55 -9.94 -1.51
C ASN A 186 21.11 -10.80 -2.71
N GLU A 187 20.15 -11.73 -2.58
CA GLU A 187 19.68 -12.57 -3.69
C GLU A 187 18.85 -11.77 -4.69
N VAL A 188 17.93 -10.92 -4.20
CA VAL A 188 17.12 -10.02 -5.03
C VAL A 188 18.00 -8.98 -5.72
N ASN A 189 19.00 -8.44 -5.02
CA ASN A 189 19.98 -7.52 -5.60
C ASN A 189 20.83 -8.22 -6.66
N HIS A 190 21.28 -9.44 -6.42
CA HIS A 190 22.02 -10.22 -7.42
C HIS A 190 21.18 -10.50 -8.68
N LEU A 191 19.88 -10.83 -8.51
CA LEU A 191 18.95 -10.99 -9.62
C LEU A 191 18.82 -9.69 -10.42
N ARG A 192 18.62 -8.54 -9.76
CA ARG A 192 18.53 -7.22 -10.40
C ARG A 192 19.79 -6.83 -11.15
N GLU A 193 20.96 -7.11 -10.58
CA GLU A 193 22.25 -6.78 -11.20
C GLU A 193 22.57 -7.69 -12.39
N THR A 194 22.24 -8.98 -12.30
CA THR A 194 22.59 -9.97 -13.33
C THR A 194 21.55 -10.03 -14.45
N TYR A 195 20.28 -9.81 -14.12
CA TYR A 195 19.12 -9.92 -15.01
C TYR A 195 18.29 -8.63 -14.92
N PRO A 196 18.75 -7.52 -15.52
CA PRO A 196 18.17 -6.20 -15.29
C PRO A 196 16.70 -6.09 -15.71
N PHE A 197 16.26 -6.85 -16.71
CA PHE A 197 14.89 -6.82 -17.22
C PHE A 197 13.93 -7.77 -16.46
N SER A 198 14.43 -8.59 -15.53
CA SER A 198 13.62 -9.57 -14.80
C SER A 198 12.47 -8.94 -14.03
N GLU A 199 12.72 -7.85 -13.31
CA GLU A 199 11.70 -7.17 -12.52
C GLU A 199 10.57 -6.63 -13.39
N TYR A 200 10.91 -5.98 -14.50
CA TYR A 200 9.91 -5.50 -15.46
C TYR A 200 9.11 -6.67 -16.06
N ALA A 201 9.80 -7.71 -16.55
CA ALA A 201 9.16 -8.84 -17.22
C ALA A 201 8.19 -9.59 -16.30
N VAL A 202 8.58 -9.82 -15.05
CA VAL A 202 7.74 -10.50 -14.04
C VAL A 202 6.51 -9.65 -13.71
N GLN A 203 6.68 -8.35 -13.45
CA GLN A 203 5.60 -7.47 -13.00
C GLN A 203 4.56 -7.17 -14.10
N PHE A 204 4.98 -7.04 -15.36
CA PHE A 204 4.11 -6.47 -16.40
C PHE A 204 3.68 -7.43 -17.51
N VAL A 205 4.13 -8.69 -17.52
CA VAL A 205 3.75 -9.65 -18.57
C VAL A 205 2.23 -9.88 -18.65
N PHE A 206 1.56 -10.07 -17.51
CA PHE A 206 0.10 -10.25 -17.48
C PHE A 206 -0.66 -8.95 -17.72
N LYS A 207 -0.10 -7.80 -17.31
CA LYS A 207 -0.69 -6.49 -17.61
C LYS A 207 -0.71 -6.23 -19.12
N HIS A 208 0.40 -6.46 -19.81
CA HIS A 208 0.44 -6.35 -21.27
C HIS A 208 -0.49 -7.36 -21.96
N ALA A 209 -0.57 -8.60 -21.48
CA ALA A 209 -1.52 -9.57 -22.02
C ALA A 209 -2.99 -9.13 -21.83
N SER A 210 -3.32 -8.53 -20.68
CA SER A 210 -4.65 -7.98 -20.38
C SER A 210 -5.00 -6.79 -21.30
N GLU A 211 -4.08 -5.84 -21.48
CA GLU A 211 -4.30 -4.69 -22.38
C GLU A 211 -4.44 -5.10 -23.85
N ALA A 212 -3.71 -6.13 -24.28
CA ALA A 212 -3.89 -6.73 -25.60
C ALA A 212 -5.30 -7.30 -25.78
N GLU A 213 -5.80 -8.03 -24.78
CA GLU A 213 -7.11 -8.65 -24.82
C GLU A 213 -8.26 -7.64 -24.80
N LYS A 214 -8.16 -6.60 -23.95
CA LYS A 214 -9.13 -5.48 -23.93
C LYS A 214 -9.31 -4.85 -25.30
N GLY A 215 -8.24 -4.81 -26.09
CA GLY A 215 -8.24 -4.31 -27.46
C GLY A 215 -8.52 -5.33 -28.56
N GLY A 216 -8.96 -6.55 -28.20
CA GLY A 216 -9.39 -7.60 -29.13
C GLY A 216 -8.29 -8.52 -29.67
N ILE A 217 -7.08 -8.48 -29.09
CA ILE A 217 -5.99 -9.41 -29.41
C ILE A 217 -5.90 -10.45 -28.29
N PHE A 218 -6.40 -11.66 -28.56
CA PHE A 218 -6.52 -12.72 -27.55
C PHE A 218 -5.18 -13.45 -27.33
N PRO A 219 -4.60 -13.41 -26.12
CA PRO A 219 -3.32 -14.04 -25.81
C PRO A 219 -3.47 -15.57 -25.58
N VAL A 220 -4.09 -16.29 -26.52
CA VAL A 220 -4.30 -17.76 -26.46
C VAL A 220 -2.99 -18.57 -26.32
N HIS A 221 -1.88 -17.97 -26.74
CA HIS A 221 -0.55 -18.56 -26.62
C HIS A 221 0.02 -18.52 -25.19
N LEU A 222 -0.60 -17.76 -24.27
CA LEU A 222 -0.08 -17.52 -22.93
C LEU A 222 -0.05 -18.81 -22.11
N ASN A 223 -1.14 -19.59 -22.11
CA ASN A 223 -1.23 -20.89 -21.43
C ASN A 223 -0.12 -21.84 -21.91
N HIS A 224 -0.03 -22.05 -23.23
CA HIS A 224 1.02 -22.89 -23.83
C HIS A 224 2.43 -22.36 -23.52
N SER A 225 2.62 -21.04 -23.53
CA SER A 225 3.93 -20.43 -23.23
C SER A 225 4.38 -20.63 -21.80
N PHE A 226 3.44 -20.68 -20.87
CA PHE A 226 3.70 -21.01 -19.47
C PHE A 226 3.84 -22.51 -19.22
N GLY A 227 3.39 -23.34 -20.17
CA GLY A 227 3.44 -24.81 -20.10
C GLY A 227 2.25 -25.41 -19.34
N GLY A 228 1.09 -24.75 -19.35
CA GLY A 228 -0.09 -25.19 -18.62
C GLY A 228 -0.25 -24.54 -17.24
N ASN A 229 -1.32 -24.92 -16.53
CA ASN A 229 -1.72 -24.35 -15.24
C ASN A 229 -0.65 -24.42 -14.13
N GLN A 230 0.22 -25.44 -14.21
CA GLN A 230 1.35 -25.68 -13.30
C GLN A 230 2.65 -25.89 -14.09
N GLY A 231 2.76 -25.24 -15.25
CA GLY A 231 3.91 -25.38 -16.13
C GLY A 231 5.20 -24.86 -15.51
N GLN A 232 6.34 -25.40 -15.96
CA GLN A 232 7.66 -25.09 -15.39
C GLN A 232 7.98 -23.59 -15.46
N VAL A 233 7.64 -22.93 -16.58
CA VAL A 233 7.84 -21.49 -16.79
C VAL A 233 6.95 -20.68 -15.85
N PHE A 234 5.71 -21.12 -15.62
CA PHE A 234 4.81 -20.46 -14.67
C PHE A 234 5.34 -20.57 -13.24
N LEU A 235 5.80 -21.75 -12.82
CA LEU A 235 6.40 -21.93 -11.49
C LEU A 235 7.66 -21.07 -11.30
N THR A 236 8.44 -20.88 -12.37
CA THR A 236 9.57 -19.95 -12.38
C THR A 236 9.10 -18.50 -12.23
N TRP A 237 8.11 -18.06 -13.01
CA TRP A 237 7.54 -16.70 -12.88
C TRP A 237 7.00 -16.46 -11.47
N ARG A 238 6.22 -17.40 -10.93
CA ARG A 238 5.62 -17.32 -9.58
C ARG A 238 6.69 -17.18 -8.50
N HIS A 239 7.77 -17.96 -8.62
CA HIS A 239 8.89 -17.87 -7.68
C HIS A 239 9.58 -16.50 -7.74
N LEU A 240 9.84 -15.98 -8.94
CA LEU A 240 10.44 -14.65 -9.11
C LEU A 240 9.52 -13.54 -8.58
N ASP A 241 8.20 -13.64 -8.82
CA ASP A 241 7.20 -12.70 -8.30
C ASP A 241 7.17 -12.70 -6.76
N ASP A 242 7.15 -13.89 -6.14
CA ASP A 242 7.21 -14.05 -4.69
C ASP A 242 8.52 -13.51 -4.10
N MET A 243 9.66 -13.74 -4.76
CA MET A 243 10.96 -13.19 -4.36
C MET A 243 10.97 -11.66 -4.41
N MET A 244 10.35 -11.05 -5.43
CA MET A 244 10.32 -9.58 -5.58
C MET A 244 9.34 -8.92 -4.62
N ASN A 245 8.24 -9.60 -4.27
CA ASN A 245 7.15 -9.07 -3.43
C ASN A 245 7.18 -9.54 -1.97
N HIS A 246 8.23 -10.25 -1.53
CA HIS A 246 8.35 -10.88 -0.19
C HIS A 246 8.17 -9.94 1.03
N VAL A 247 8.18 -8.62 0.83
CA VAL A 247 8.01 -7.63 1.90
C VAL A 247 6.56 -7.53 2.37
N SER A 248 5.59 -7.89 1.53
CA SER A 248 4.16 -7.87 1.87
C SER A 248 3.56 -9.25 1.68
N PHE A 249 3.14 -9.89 2.77
CA PHE A 249 2.51 -11.22 2.72
C PHE A 249 1.24 -11.25 1.84
N VAL A 250 0.50 -10.15 1.78
CA VAL A 250 -0.70 -10.01 0.94
C VAL A 250 -0.36 -9.87 -0.55
N ALA A 251 0.87 -9.48 -0.89
CA ALA A 251 1.33 -9.32 -2.27
C ALA A 251 1.91 -10.60 -2.88
N VAL A 252 2.30 -11.58 -2.04
CA VAL A 252 2.90 -12.84 -2.46
C VAL A 252 1.81 -13.78 -3.01
N GLN A 253 2.09 -14.46 -4.12
CA GLN A 253 1.18 -15.44 -4.70
C GLN A 253 1.12 -16.70 -3.84
N GLY A 254 2.28 -17.25 -3.48
CA GLY A 254 2.37 -18.46 -2.64
C GLY A 254 2.38 -19.77 -3.44
N PRO A 255 2.64 -20.92 -2.79
CA PRO A 255 2.99 -22.18 -3.45
C PRO A 255 1.81 -22.85 -4.16
N GLU A 256 0.59 -22.62 -3.68
CA GLU A 256 -0.63 -23.23 -4.21
C GLU A 256 -1.18 -22.46 -5.42
N THR A 257 -0.57 -21.33 -5.77
CA THR A 257 -0.99 -20.53 -6.92
C THR A 257 -0.81 -21.30 -8.21
N ALA A 258 -1.87 -21.31 -8.99
CA ALA A 258 -1.92 -21.81 -10.35
C ALA A 258 -2.11 -20.66 -11.35
N LEU A 259 -1.75 -20.87 -12.63
CA LEU A 259 -1.89 -19.85 -13.68
C LEU A 259 -3.33 -19.30 -13.75
N MET A 260 -4.32 -20.16 -13.52
CA MET A 260 -5.73 -19.79 -13.48
C MET A 260 -6.06 -18.65 -12.50
N HIS A 261 -5.41 -18.61 -11.32
CA HIS A 261 -5.62 -17.53 -10.35
C HIS A 261 -5.10 -16.20 -10.88
N VAL A 262 -3.92 -16.22 -11.51
CA VAL A 262 -3.23 -15.01 -11.99
C VAL A 262 -3.92 -14.43 -13.22
N VAL A 263 -4.40 -15.28 -14.13
CA VAL A 263 -5.18 -14.80 -15.29
C VAL A 263 -6.54 -14.26 -14.87
N ALA A 264 -7.15 -14.81 -13.81
CA ALA A 264 -8.38 -14.28 -13.25
C ALA A 264 -8.17 -12.90 -12.62
N GLU A 265 -7.10 -12.75 -11.84
CA GLU A 265 -6.70 -11.46 -11.25
C GLU A 265 -6.44 -10.38 -12.31
N HIS A 266 -5.85 -10.73 -13.46
CA HIS A 266 -5.55 -9.78 -14.54
C HIS A 266 -6.69 -9.67 -15.57
N GLY A 267 -7.80 -10.39 -15.37
CA GLY A 267 -8.96 -10.37 -16.25
C GLY A 267 -8.72 -10.91 -17.66
N ILE A 268 -7.75 -11.81 -17.85
CA ILE A 268 -7.42 -12.41 -19.16
C ILE A 268 -8.34 -13.60 -19.44
N LEU A 269 -9.49 -13.31 -20.06
CA LEU A 269 -10.60 -14.21 -20.28
C LEU A 269 -10.29 -15.32 -21.28
N SER A 270 -9.56 -15.06 -22.37
CA SER A 270 -9.27 -16.09 -23.36
C SER A 270 -8.42 -17.21 -22.76
N CYS A 271 -7.38 -16.84 -22.00
CA CYS A 271 -6.50 -17.79 -21.33
C CYS A 271 -7.25 -18.60 -20.26
N LEU A 272 -8.17 -17.96 -19.51
CA LEU A 272 -9.03 -18.66 -18.55
C LEU A 272 -9.91 -19.71 -19.24
N ILE A 273 -10.54 -19.36 -20.37
CA ILE A 273 -11.39 -20.27 -21.13
C ILE A 273 -10.55 -21.45 -21.65
N ASP A 274 -9.35 -21.19 -22.17
CA ASP A 274 -8.43 -22.23 -22.64
C ASP A 274 -8.08 -23.20 -21.51
N LEU A 275 -7.73 -22.70 -20.32
CA LEU A 275 -7.43 -23.52 -19.13
C LEU A 275 -8.64 -24.37 -18.70
N LEU A 276 -9.84 -23.79 -18.68
CA LEU A 276 -11.06 -24.52 -18.34
C LEU A 276 -11.36 -25.63 -19.35
N ASN A 277 -11.12 -25.38 -20.64
CA ASN A 277 -11.34 -26.37 -21.70
C ASN A 277 -10.31 -27.52 -21.65
N GLU A 278 -9.11 -27.27 -21.13
CA GLU A 278 -8.10 -28.29 -20.82
C GLU A 278 -8.43 -29.13 -19.57
N GLY A 279 -9.55 -28.86 -18.90
CA GLY A 279 -10.01 -29.62 -17.74
C GLY A 279 -9.41 -29.16 -16.41
N VAL A 280 -8.84 -27.95 -16.35
CA VAL A 280 -8.41 -27.36 -15.07
C VAL A 280 -9.63 -27.17 -14.16
N PRO A 281 -9.59 -27.65 -12.90
CA PRO A 281 -10.70 -27.49 -11.96
C PRO A 281 -11.06 -26.00 -11.75
N VAL A 282 -12.35 -25.69 -11.69
CA VAL A 282 -12.81 -24.30 -11.48
C VAL A 282 -12.59 -23.82 -10.04
N ASN A 283 -12.70 -24.74 -9.06
CA ASN A 283 -12.59 -24.46 -7.63
C ASN A 283 -11.18 -24.75 -7.12
N LEU A 284 -10.17 -24.11 -7.73
CA LEU A 284 -8.81 -24.15 -7.21
C LEU A 284 -8.69 -23.23 -6.00
N ASN A 285 -7.97 -23.73 -5.00
CA ASN A 285 -7.54 -22.92 -3.87
C ASN A 285 -6.08 -22.49 -4.07
N GLY A 286 -5.76 -21.28 -3.63
CA GLY A 286 -4.43 -20.68 -3.73
C GLY A 286 -4.45 -19.28 -4.35
N GLY A 287 -3.26 -18.75 -4.64
CA GLY A 287 -3.11 -17.36 -5.07
C GLY A 287 -3.43 -16.33 -3.99
N ARG A 288 -3.24 -15.05 -4.33
CA ARG A 288 -3.48 -13.91 -3.42
C ARG A 288 -4.88 -13.84 -2.81
N PHE A 289 -5.87 -14.38 -3.52
CA PHE A 289 -7.29 -14.31 -3.16
C PHE A 289 -7.86 -15.65 -2.66
N SER A 290 -7.00 -16.65 -2.44
CA SER A 290 -7.35 -18.02 -2.07
C SER A 290 -8.28 -18.79 -3.02
N ASN A 291 -8.95 -18.15 -3.98
CA ASN A 291 -9.87 -18.78 -4.94
C ASN A 291 -9.98 -17.96 -6.24
N VAL A 292 -10.19 -18.65 -7.37
CA VAL A 292 -10.28 -18.04 -8.72
C VAL A 292 -11.48 -17.11 -8.87
N LEU A 293 -12.65 -17.45 -8.30
CA LEU A 293 -13.85 -16.61 -8.36
C LEU A 293 -13.66 -15.31 -7.59
N ILE A 294 -13.00 -15.36 -6.43
CA ILE A 294 -12.67 -14.16 -5.63
C ILE A 294 -11.69 -13.27 -6.41
N ALA A 295 -10.66 -13.84 -7.03
CA ALA A 295 -9.70 -13.10 -7.87
C ALA A 295 -10.39 -12.40 -9.07
N ALA A 296 -11.27 -13.10 -9.78
CA ALA A 296 -12.03 -12.54 -10.90
C ALA A 296 -13.01 -11.44 -10.44
N SER A 297 -13.58 -11.59 -9.24
CA SER A 297 -14.52 -10.62 -8.67
C SER A 297 -13.81 -9.35 -8.23
N TRP A 298 -12.62 -9.47 -7.63
CA TRP A 298 -11.74 -8.35 -7.31
C TRP A 298 -11.28 -7.60 -8.58
N ALA A 299 -10.98 -8.32 -9.65
CA ALA A 299 -10.56 -7.75 -10.94
C ALA A 299 -11.71 -7.03 -11.68
N GLY A 300 -12.96 -7.27 -11.30
CA GLY A 300 -14.12 -6.57 -11.87
C GLY A 300 -14.51 -7.05 -13.28
N ASN A 301 -14.25 -8.31 -13.63
CA ASN A 301 -14.60 -8.83 -14.96
C ASN A 301 -15.92 -9.65 -14.92
N PRO A 302 -17.08 -9.06 -15.26
CA PRO A 302 -18.38 -9.73 -15.12
C PRO A 302 -18.54 -10.92 -16.09
N LYS A 303 -17.92 -10.87 -17.28
CA LYS A 303 -17.96 -11.99 -18.24
C LYS A 303 -17.21 -13.20 -17.68
N MET A 304 -16.07 -12.94 -17.03
CA MET A 304 -15.26 -13.96 -16.39
C MET A 304 -15.99 -14.60 -15.21
N VAL A 305 -16.55 -13.79 -14.31
CA VAL A 305 -17.33 -14.26 -13.16
C VAL A 305 -18.50 -15.14 -13.62
N ARG A 306 -19.26 -14.69 -14.63
CA ARG A 306 -20.35 -15.49 -15.21
C ARG A 306 -19.85 -16.85 -15.72
N ILE A 307 -18.76 -16.88 -16.49
CA ILE A 307 -18.21 -18.14 -17.03
C ILE A 307 -17.75 -19.07 -15.92
N LEU A 308 -17.13 -18.55 -14.86
CA LEU A 308 -16.71 -19.36 -13.71
C LEU A 308 -17.94 -19.98 -13.02
N LEU A 309 -18.98 -19.18 -12.76
CA LEU A 309 -20.22 -19.66 -12.14
C LEU A 309 -20.97 -20.68 -13.01
N ASP A 310 -21.07 -20.45 -14.33
CA ASP A 310 -21.64 -21.40 -15.29
C ASP A 310 -20.88 -22.73 -15.32
N ARG A 311 -19.59 -22.72 -14.96
CA ARG A 311 -18.73 -23.91 -14.86
C ARG A 311 -18.71 -24.52 -13.46
N GLY A 312 -19.57 -24.06 -12.54
CA GLY A 312 -19.72 -24.61 -11.20
C GLY A 312 -18.73 -24.06 -10.17
N ALA A 313 -18.27 -22.83 -10.33
CA ALA A 313 -17.52 -22.14 -9.28
C ALA A 313 -18.34 -22.05 -7.99
N ASP A 314 -17.70 -22.33 -6.86
CA ASP A 314 -18.30 -22.24 -5.53
C ASP A 314 -18.47 -20.78 -5.13
N ILE A 315 -19.71 -20.30 -5.17
CA ILE A 315 -20.07 -18.93 -4.80
C ILE A 315 -19.86 -18.63 -3.31
N THR A 316 -19.74 -19.67 -2.48
CA THR A 316 -19.52 -19.58 -1.03
C THR A 316 -18.05 -19.62 -0.65
N ALA A 317 -17.14 -19.74 -1.64
CA ALA A 317 -15.71 -19.70 -1.40
C ALA A 317 -15.31 -18.42 -0.65
N PHE A 318 -14.35 -18.57 0.27
CA PHE A 318 -14.05 -17.55 1.26
C PHE A 318 -12.54 -17.39 1.48
N ASP A 319 -12.07 -16.14 1.45
CA ASP A 319 -10.72 -15.73 1.79
C ASP A 319 -10.67 -14.92 3.09
N LYS A 320 -9.60 -15.08 3.87
CA LYS A 320 -9.44 -14.39 5.16
C LYS A 320 -9.35 -12.86 5.02
N TYR A 321 -8.73 -12.36 3.95
CA TYR A 321 -8.46 -10.93 3.77
C TYR A 321 -9.50 -10.25 2.88
N HIS A 322 -9.84 -10.88 1.76
CA HIS A 322 -10.75 -10.31 0.77
C HIS A 322 -12.22 -10.72 0.98
N GLY A 323 -12.48 -11.67 1.88
CA GLY A 323 -13.81 -12.22 2.11
C GLY A 323 -14.25 -13.15 0.99
N ASN A 324 -15.56 -13.25 0.75
CA ASN A 324 -16.10 -13.97 -0.40
C ASN A 324 -16.08 -13.13 -1.69
N ALA A 325 -16.54 -13.72 -2.80
CA ALA A 325 -16.59 -13.05 -4.10
C ALA A 325 -17.41 -11.75 -4.09
N LEU A 326 -18.53 -11.71 -3.35
CA LEU A 326 -19.41 -10.53 -3.26
C LEU A 326 -18.71 -9.39 -2.51
N GLN A 327 -18.01 -9.71 -1.41
CA GLN A 327 -17.21 -8.75 -0.65
C GLN A 327 -16.07 -8.17 -1.51
N ALA A 328 -15.36 -9.02 -2.26
CA ALA A 328 -14.28 -8.58 -3.15
C ALA A 328 -14.77 -7.65 -4.28
N ALA A 329 -15.90 -8.00 -4.92
CA ALA A 329 -16.51 -7.15 -5.94
C ALA A 329 -17.01 -5.81 -5.36
N ALA A 330 -17.60 -5.85 -4.16
CA ALA A 330 -18.11 -4.67 -3.47
C ALA A 330 -16.99 -3.71 -3.05
N ALA A 331 -15.87 -4.22 -2.53
CA ALA A 331 -14.68 -3.41 -2.21
C ALA A 331 -14.08 -2.72 -3.45
N GLY A 332 -14.14 -3.38 -4.62
CA GLY A 332 -13.66 -2.86 -5.89
C GLY A 332 -14.63 -1.92 -6.61
N GLY A 333 -15.88 -1.79 -6.15
CA GLY A 333 -16.91 -0.95 -6.79
C GLY A 333 -17.50 -1.57 -8.06
N HIS A 334 -17.35 -2.88 -8.25
CA HIS A 334 -17.69 -3.56 -9.49
C HIS A 334 -19.18 -3.92 -9.55
N MET A 335 -20.04 -2.91 -9.74
CA MET A 335 -21.50 -3.02 -9.73
C MET A 335 -22.03 -4.16 -10.62
N ASP A 336 -21.51 -4.32 -11.84
CA ASP A 336 -21.91 -5.40 -12.75
C ASP A 336 -21.57 -6.80 -12.22
N VAL A 337 -20.48 -6.94 -11.47
CA VAL A 337 -20.08 -8.20 -10.84
C VAL A 337 -20.92 -8.47 -9.61
N VAL A 338 -21.15 -7.47 -8.77
CA VAL A 338 -22.04 -7.55 -7.58
C VAL A 338 -23.42 -8.06 -8.00
N GLN A 339 -24.01 -7.43 -9.00
CA GLN A 339 -25.30 -7.83 -9.57
C GLN A 339 -25.29 -9.30 -10.00
N LYS A 340 -24.25 -9.76 -10.70
CA LYS A 340 -24.16 -11.13 -11.21
C LYS A 340 -23.99 -12.15 -10.10
N LEU A 341 -23.22 -11.83 -9.06
CA LEU A 341 -23.08 -12.71 -7.91
C LEU A 341 -24.42 -12.86 -7.17
N LEU A 342 -25.16 -11.77 -6.98
CA LEU A 342 -26.50 -11.80 -6.37
C LEU A 342 -27.51 -12.58 -7.22
N ASP A 343 -27.49 -12.40 -8.55
CA ASP A 343 -28.33 -13.16 -9.48
C ASP A 343 -28.07 -14.68 -9.41
N TYR A 344 -26.84 -15.09 -9.11
CA TYR A 344 -26.45 -16.50 -8.92
C TYR A 344 -26.64 -16.98 -7.47
N GLY A 345 -27.26 -16.17 -6.60
CA GLY A 345 -27.63 -16.57 -5.24
C GLY A 345 -26.52 -16.42 -4.21
N ALA A 346 -25.57 -15.49 -4.40
CA ALA A 346 -24.64 -15.13 -3.33
C ALA A 346 -25.42 -14.63 -2.11
N ASP A 347 -25.05 -15.10 -0.92
CA ASP A 347 -25.64 -14.60 0.33
C ASP A 347 -25.21 -13.15 0.57
N ILE A 348 -26.18 -12.25 0.47
CA ILE A 348 -25.99 -10.80 0.61
C ILE A 348 -25.47 -10.39 1.99
N ASN A 349 -25.80 -11.16 3.03
CA ASN A 349 -25.44 -10.89 4.41
C ASN A 349 -24.33 -11.82 4.92
N ALA A 350 -23.64 -12.53 4.00
CA ALA A 350 -22.54 -13.41 4.35
C ALA A 350 -21.48 -12.65 5.18
N GLN A 351 -21.15 -13.23 6.34
CA GLN A 351 -20.25 -12.61 7.30
C GLN A 351 -18.84 -13.22 7.25
N GLY A 352 -17.84 -12.39 7.53
CA GLY A 352 -16.45 -12.78 7.72
C GLY A 352 -15.46 -11.86 7.00
N GLY A 353 -14.18 -12.18 7.17
CA GLY A 353 -13.07 -11.54 6.47
C GLY A 353 -12.73 -10.18 7.07
N TYR A 354 -11.87 -9.42 6.40
CA TYR A 354 -11.45 -8.10 6.86
C TYR A 354 -12.61 -7.10 6.95
N TYR A 355 -13.49 -7.08 5.93
CA TYR A 355 -14.58 -6.11 5.86
C TYR A 355 -15.82 -6.48 6.68
N GLY A 356 -16.01 -7.74 7.07
CA GLY A 356 -17.24 -8.17 7.75
C GLY A 356 -18.32 -8.64 6.78
N ASN A 357 -18.78 -7.81 5.84
CA ASN A 357 -19.72 -8.20 4.78
C ASN A 357 -19.57 -7.30 3.53
N ALA A 358 -20.42 -7.51 2.51
CA ALA A 358 -20.33 -6.78 1.24
C ALA A 358 -20.73 -5.30 1.37
N LEU A 359 -21.72 -4.99 2.21
CA LEU A 359 -22.18 -3.63 2.46
C LEU A 359 -21.08 -2.79 3.12
N GLN A 360 -20.42 -3.34 4.15
CA GLN A 360 -19.26 -2.72 4.80
C GLN A 360 -18.07 -2.55 3.84
N ALA A 361 -17.83 -3.52 2.95
CA ALA A 361 -16.79 -3.45 1.93
C ALA A 361 -17.03 -2.31 0.92
N ALA A 362 -18.25 -2.17 0.40
CA ALA A 362 -18.64 -1.08 -0.49
C ALA A 362 -18.57 0.29 0.20
N ALA A 363 -19.03 0.37 1.46
CA ALA A 363 -18.96 1.59 2.25
C ALA A 363 -17.52 2.04 2.53
N ALA A 364 -16.62 1.11 2.88
CA ALA A 364 -15.19 1.41 3.03
C ALA A 364 -14.55 1.89 1.71
N GLY A 365 -14.98 1.32 0.58
CA GLY A 365 -14.53 1.73 -0.76
C GLY A 365 -15.12 3.04 -1.28
N GLY A 366 -16.17 3.57 -0.64
CA GLY A 366 -16.87 4.78 -1.11
C GLY A 366 -17.81 4.54 -2.30
N HIS A 367 -18.18 3.29 -2.58
CA HIS A 367 -18.92 2.90 -3.78
C HIS A 367 -20.43 3.03 -3.61
N MET A 368 -20.93 4.27 -3.72
CA MET A 368 -22.34 4.63 -3.47
C MET A 368 -23.34 3.82 -4.33
N ASP A 369 -23.02 3.58 -5.61
CA ASP A 369 -23.89 2.81 -6.51
C ASP A 369 -24.03 1.35 -6.08
N VAL A 370 -22.93 0.76 -5.57
CA VAL A 370 -22.94 -0.60 -5.04
C VAL A 370 -23.72 -0.67 -3.74
N VAL A 371 -23.59 0.31 -2.85
CA VAL A 371 -24.37 0.36 -1.60
C VAL A 371 -25.87 0.46 -1.88
N ARG A 372 -26.29 1.33 -2.81
CA ARG A 372 -27.69 1.40 -3.25
C ARG A 372 -28.20 0.06 -3.78
N MET A 373 -27.43 -0.58 -4.66
CA MET A 373 -27.77 -1.91 -5.16
C MET A 373 -27.90 -2.93 -4.02
N LEU A 374 -26.97 -2.96 -3.07
CA LEU A 374 -27.05 -3.89 -1.94
C LEU A 374 -28.30 -3.65 -1.09
N PHE A 375 -28.72 -2.40 -0.88
CA PHE A 375 -30.00 -2.11 -0.22
C PHE A 375 -31.20 -2.59 -1.03
N ASP A 376 -31.21 -2.40 -2.35
CA ASP A 376 -32.29 -2.90 -3.22
C ASP A 376 -32.43 -4.44 -3.15
N TYR A 377 -31.33 -5.15 -2.90
CA TYR A 377 -31.31 -6.60 -2.68
C TYR A 377 -31.56 -7.03 -1.22
N GLY A 378 -31.78 -6.09 -0.30
CA GLY A 378 -32.13 -6.38 1.09
C GLY A 378 -30.94 -6.62 2.03
N ALA A 379 -29.79 -6.00 1.79
CA ALA A 379 -28.66 -6.00 2.72
C ALA A 379 -29.07 -5.39 4.07
N ASP A 380 -28.66 -6.01 5.18
CA ASP A 380 -28.93 -5.51 6.52
C ASP A 380 -27.89 -4.46 6.93
N ILE A 381 -28.36 -3.22 7.12
CA ILE A 381 -27.56 -2.04 7.41
C ILE A 381 -26.85 -2.09 8.77
N ASN A 382 -27.43 -2.79 9.75
CA ASN A 382 -26.96 -2.80 11.14
C ASN A 382 -26.15 -4.07 11.49
N THR A 383 -25.75 -4.83 10.47
CA THR A 383 -24.90 -6.00 10.63
C THR A 383 -23.54 -5.63 11.24
N GLN A 384 -23.16 -6.40 12.27
CA GLN A 384 -21.88 -6.24 12.95
C GLN A 384 -20.88 -7.33 12.56
N GLY A 385 -19.62 -6.96 12.31
CA GLY A 385 -18.54 -7.89 11.98
C GLY A 385 -17.32 -7.21 11.36
N GLY A 386 -16.24 -7.97 11.15
CA GLY A 386 -15.03 -7.46 10.49
C GLY A 386 -14.25 -6.41 11.27
N HIS A 387 -13.34 -5.73 10.58
CA HIS A 387 -12.43 -4.72 11.13
C HIS A 387 -13.14 -3.42 11.54
N TYR A 388 -14.10 -2.99 10.72
CA TYR A 388 -14.84 -1.74 10.93
C TYR A 388 -16.03 -1.88 11.88
N VAL A 389 -16.40 -3.12 12.22
CA VAL A 389 -17.59 -3.49 12.99
C VAL A 389 -18.91 -3.22 12.26
N ASN A 390 -19.22 -2.01 11.82
CA ASN A 390 -20.43 -1.75 11.03
C ASN A 390 -20.19 -0.84 9.82
N THR A 391 -21.21 -0.74 8.98
CA THR A 391 -21.16 -0.01 7.70
C THR A 391 -20.93 1.49 7.90
N LEU A 392 -21.56 2.10 8.91
CA LEU A 392 -21.43 3.52 9.22
C LEU A 392 -20.00 3.85 9.69
N GLN A 393 -19.44 3.03 10.57
CA GLN A 393 -18.05 3.12 11.03
C GLN A 393 -17.06 2.92 9.87
N ALA A 394 -17.34 2.01 8.93
CA ALA A 394 -16.51 1.79 7.75
C ALA A 394 -16.41 3.05 6.86
N ALA A 395 -17.56 3.69 6.58
CA ALA A 395 -17.61 4.94 5.81
C ALA A 395 -16.94 6.11 6.56
N ALA A 396 -17.20 6.24 7.86
CA ALA A 396 -16.64 7.31 8.69
C ALA A 396 -15.12 7.22 8.83
N THR A 397 -14.59 6.01 9.03
CA THR A 397 -13.14 5.76 9.09
C THR A 397 -12.40 6.16 7.82
N ARG A 398 -13.09 6.12 6.67
CA ARG A 398 -12.51 6.43 5.35
C ARG A 398 -12.85 7.83 4.86
N GLY A 399 -13.60 8.61 5.63
CA GLY A 399 -13.93 10.00 5.31
C GLY A 399 -14.99 10.17 4.21
N HIS A 400 -15.79 9.15 3.93
CA HIS A 400 -16.80 9.18 2.87
C HIS A 400 -18.08 9.89 3.34
N MET A 401 -18.08 11.22 3.32
CA MET A 401 -19.17 12.08 3.81
C MET A 401 -20.55 11.72 3.25
N ASP A 402 -20.69 11.70 1.92
CA ASP A 402 -21.97 11.43 1.26
C ASP A 402 -22.48 10.01 1.56
N MET A 403 -21.56 9.07 1.76
CA MET A 403 -21.88 7.69 2.17
C MET A 403 -22.43 7.66 3.60
N VAL A 404 -21.80 8.37 4.54
CA VAL A 404 -22.30 8.47 5.92
C VAL A 404 -23.72 9.04 5.94
N GLN A 405 -23.98 10.13 5.20
CA GLN A 405 -25.32 10.71 5.12
C GLN A 405 -26.34 9.71 4.58
N MET A 406 -26.03 9.03 3.47
CA MET A 406 -26.91 8.01 2.90
C MET A 406 -27.23 6.89 3.89
N LEU A 407 -26.22 6.39 4.62
CA LEU A 407 -26.41 5.31 5.59
C LEU A 407 -27.33 5.74 6.74
N LEU A 408 -27.18 6.97 7.24
CA LEU A 408 -28.07 7.53 8.25
C LEU A 408 -29.50 7.67 7.74
N ASP A 409 -29.67 8.15 6.50
CA ASP A 409 -30.99 8.27 5.85
C ASP A 409 -31.68 6.89 5.69
N HIS A 410 -30.90 5.80 5.62
CA HIS A 410 -31.38 4.42 5.55
C HIS A 410 -31.48 3.74 6.94
N GLY A 411 -31.34 4.49 8.03
CA GLY A 411 -31.58 4.00 9.39
C GLY A 411 -30.41 3.27 10.04
N ALA A 412 -29.17 3.58 9.64
CA ALA A 412 -27.99 3.12 10.38
C ALA A 412 -28.01 3.67 11.81
N ASP A 413 -27.67 2.83 12.79
CA ASP A 413 -27.55 3.27 14.18
C ASP A 413 -26.32 4.18 14.34
N ILE A 414 -26.59 5.48 14.54
CA ILE A 414 -25.58 6.53 14.69
C ILE A 414 -24.66 6.32 15.89
N ASN A 415 -25.15 5.66 16.94
CA ASN A 415 -24.44 5.44 18.19
C ASN A 415 -23.91 4.01 18.33
N ALA A 416 -23.96 3.22 17.26
CA ALA A 416 -23.44 1.86 17.28
C ALA A 416 -21.95 1.85 17.69
N GLN A 417 -21.65 1.05 18.70
CA GLN A 417 -20.33 0.92 19.30
C GLN A 417 -19.63 -0.36 18.89
N GLY A 418 -18.30 -0.33 18.89
CA GLY A 418 -17.46 -1.51 18.80
C GLY A 418 -16.18 -1.28 18.00
N GLY A 419 -15.33 -2.31 17.98
CA GLY A 419 -14.14 -2.32 17.15
C GLY A 419 -13.02 -1.45 17.69
N TYR A 420 -12.00 -1.24 16.85
CA TYR A 420 -10.79 -0.52 17.24
C TYR A 420 -11.04 0.99 17.38
N LEU A 421 -11.82 1.61 16.49
CA LEU A 421 -12.02 3.05 16.48
C LEU A 421 -13.21 3.52 17.32
N GLY A 422 -14.02 2.61 17.89
CA GLY A 422 -15.27 2.98 18.55
C GLY A 422 -16.34 3.37 17.53
N ASN A 423 -17.24 4.30 17.83
CA ASN A 423 -18.32 4.71 16.93
C ASN A 423 -17.88 5.58 15.73
N ALA A 424 -18.85 5.97 14.89
CA ALA A 424 -18.61 6.81 13.72
C ALA A 424 -18.02 8.19 14.07
N LEU A 425 -18.46 8.81 15.19
CA LEU A 425 -17.95 10.11 15.64
C LEU A 425 -16.48 10.01 16.08
N GLN A 426 -16.11 8.96 16.81
CA GLN A 426 -14.73 8.69 17.22
C GLN A 426 -13.83 8.41 16.01
N ALA A 427 -14.31 7.63 15.03
CA ALA A 427 -13.59 7.39 13.78
C ALA A 427 -13.40 8.68 12.96
N ALA A 428 -14.43 9.53 12.85
CA ALA A 428 -14.34 10.82 12.17
C ALA A 428 -13.39 11.79 12.88
N ALA A 429 -13.37 11.78 14.22
CA ALA A 429 -12.47 12.57 15.04
C ALA A 429 -11.00 12.14 14.87
N ALA A 430 -10.72 10.84 14.83
CA ALA A 430 -9.39 10.31 14.53
C ALA A 430 -8.92 10.66 13.10
N GLY A 431 -9.85 10.76 12.14
CA GLY A 431 -9.54 11.13 10.75
C GLY A 431 -9.46 12.64 10.47
N GLY A 432 -9.84 13.48 11.43
CA GLY A 432 -9.85 14.93 11.24
C GLY A 432 -11.01 15.45 10.38
N TYR A 433 -12.10 14.68 10.21
CA TYR A 433 -13.18 14.97 9.26
C TYR A 433 -14.23 15.94 9.84
N MET A 434 -13.86 17.22 9.97
CA MET A 434 -14.68 18.27 10.58
C MET A 434 -16.13 18.33 10.09
N ASP A 435 -16.36 18.35 8.76
CA ASP A 435 -17.72 18.45 8.21
C ASP A 435 -18.56 17.21 8.51
N MET A 436 -17.94 16.04 8.51
CA MET A 436 -18.59 14.79 8.90
C MET A 436 -18.96 14.77 10.38
N MET A 437 -18.09 15.28 11.25
CA MET A 437 -18.38 15.37 12.67
C MET A 437 -19.57 16.29 12.95
N ARG A 438 -19.63 17.45 12.29
CA ARG A 438 -20.79 18.35 12.39
C ARG A 438 -22.08 17.63 12.02
N MET A 439 -22.10 16.95 10.87
CA MET A 439 -23.27 16.20 10.43
C MET A 439 -23.64 15.07 11.40
N LEU A 440 -22.67 14.29 11.90
CA LEU A 440 -22.94 13.24 12.89
C LEU A 440 -23.54 13.82 14.18
N LEU A 441 -23.02 14.93 14.69
CA LEU A 441 -23.58 15.61 15.87
C LEU A 441 -24.98 16.16 15.61
N ASP A 442 -25.22 16.79 14.45
CA ASP A 442 -26.54 17.28 14.03
C ASP A 442 -27.57 16.13 13.89
N CYS A 443 -27.11 14.94 13.52
CA CYS A 443 -27.93 13.73 13.44
C CYS A 443 -28.07 12.99 14.80
N GLY A 444 -27.52 13.53 15.89
CA GLY A 444 -27.73 13.01 17.25
C GLY A 444 -26.68 11.99 17.73
N ALA A 445 -25.46 12.03 17.20
CA ALA A 445 -24.35 11.27 17.75
C ALA A 445 -24.05 11.71 19.20
N ASP A 446 -23.85 10.75 20.09
CA ASP A 446 -23.45 11.02 21.47
C ASP A 446 -21.98 11.47 21.51
N ILE A 447 -21.78 12.76 21.80
CA ILE A 447 -20.47 13.40 21.87
C ILE A 447 -19.56 12.81 22.96
N ASN A 448 -20.17 12.24 24.01
CA ASN A 448 -19.48 11.65 25.16
C ASN A 448 -19.52 10.13 25.15
N ALA A 449 -19.86 9.53 24.01
CA ALA A 449 -19.85 8.09 23.83
C ALA A 449 -18.46 7.52 24.17
N SER A 450 -18.46 6.45 24.97
CA SER A 450 -17.23 5.77 25.38
C SER A 450 -17.06 4.40 24.75
N GLY A 451 -15.84 4.10 24.33
CA GLY A 451 -15.51 2.82 23.68
C GLY A 451 -14.30 2.90 22.75
N GLY A 452 -13.94 1.76 22.17
CA GLY A 452 -12.81 1.63 21.25
C GLY A 452 -11.45 1.88 21.91
N LEU A 453 -10.41 2.02 21.07
CA LEU A 453 -9.03 2.26 21.46
C LEU A 453 -8.85 3.62 22.16
N PHE A 454 -9.51 4.66 21.64
CA PHE A 454 -9.32 6.04 22.09
C PHE A 454 -10.17 6.40 23.31
N GLY A 455 -11.24 5.64 23.58
CA GLY A 455 -12.12 5.90 24.70
C GLY A 455 -13.15 7.00 24.45
N SER A 456 -12.81 8.09 23.77
CA SER A 456 -13.72 9.19 23.41
C SER A 456 -13.32 9.84 22.07
N ALA A 457 -14.23 10.63 21.48
CA ALA A 457 -13.91 11.39 20.26
C ALA A 457 -12.86 12.48 20.52
N LEU A 458 -12.90 13.09 21.71
CA LEU A 458 -11.94 14.10 22.15
C LEU A 458 -10.54 13.52 22.28
N SER A 459 -10.41 12.35 22.93
CA SER A 459 -9.13 11.64 23.04
C SER A 459 -8.58 11.22 21.68
N ALA A 460 -9.43 10.77 20.76
CA ALA A 460 -9.02 10.40 19.39
C ALA A 460 -8.41 11.60 18.64
N ALA A 461 -9.10 12.74 18.64
CA ALA A 461 -8.62 13.95 17.98
C ALA A 461 -7.35 14.52 18.64
N ALA A 462 -7.24 14.42 19.98
CA ALA A 462 -6.07 14.85 20.72
C ALA A 462 -4.84 13.96 20.46
N GLU A 463 -5.03 12.66 20.28
CA GLU A 463 -3.96 11.72 19.93
C GLU A 463 -3.43 11.96 18.50
N GLU A 464 -4.31 12.21 17.54
CA GLU A 464 -3.94 12.42 16.13
C GLU A 464 -3.55 13.88 15.82
N GLY A 465 -3.64 14.79 16.81
CA GLY A 465 -3.16 16.18 16.70
C GLY A 465 -4.12 17.12 15.96
N HIS A 466 -5.41 16.80 15.88
CA HIS A 466 -6.41 17.60 15.17
C HIS A 466 -6.98 18.73 16.04
N MET A 467 -6.25 19.84 16.14
CA MET A 467 -6.59 21.01 16.98
C MET A 467 -8.00 21.56 16.74
N ASP A 468 -8.35 21.76 15.46
CA ASP A 468 -9.65 22.34 15.09
C ASP A 468 -10.83 21.42 15.46
N VAL A 469 -10.59 20.10 15.42
CA VAL A 469 -11.56 19.08 15.85
C VAL A 469 -11.75 19.11 17.36
N VAL A 470 -10.65 19.19 18.11
CA VAL A 470 -10.70 19.30 19.58
C VAL A 470 -11.47 20.56 19.98
N GLN A 471 -11.20 21.70 19.35
CA GLN A 471 -11.95 22.93 19.62
C GLN A 471 -13.44 22.75 19.32
N MET A 472 -13.81 22.16 18.17
CA MET A 472 -15.21 21.89 17.85
C MET A 472 -15.88 21.00 18.90
N LEU A 473 -15.25 19.90 19.29
CA LEU A 473 -15.81 18.96 20.26
C LEU A 473 -16.05 19.64 21.62
N LEU A 474 -15.10 20.46 22.09
CA LEU A 474 -15.25 21.23 23.32
C LEU A 474 -16.39 22.26 23.21
N ASP A 475 -16.49 22.96 22.07
CA ASP A 475 -17.58 23.92 21.82
C ASP A 475 -18.96 23.25 21.82
N HIS A 476 -19.04 21.95 21.50
CA HIS A 476 -20.27 21.14 21.51
C HIS A 476 -20.48 20.37 22.82
N GLY A 477 -19.67 20.62 23.86
CA GLY A 477 -19.87 20.06 25.20
C GLY A 477 -19.27 18.67 25.43
N ALA A 478 -18.22 18.31 24.69
CA ALA A 478 -17.43 17.13 25.02
C ALA A 478 -16.84 17.25 26.44
N ASP A 479 -16.89 16.16 27.20
CA ASP A 479 -16.27 16.09 28.52
C ASP A 479 -14.74 16.12 28.37
N ILE A 480 -14.15 17.27 28.74
CA ILE A 480 -12.71 17.51 28.65
C ILE A 480 -11.87 16.53 29.47
N ASN A 481 -12.48 15.94 30.51
CA ASN A 481 -11.84 14.98 31.40
C ASN A 481 -12.34 13.54 31.16
N ALA A 482 -13.02 13.28 30.03
CA ALA A 482 -13.48 11.96 29.67
C ALA A 482 -12.32 10.94 29.76
N GLN A 483 -12.54 9.91 30.57
CA GLN A 483 -11.61 8.81 30.77
C GLN A 483 -12.03 7.60 29.95
N GLY A 484 -11.06 6.76 29.62
CA GLY A 484 -11.27 5.56 28.83
C GLY A 484 -10.31 5.54 27.64
N GLY A 485 -10.08 4.36 27.09
CA GLY A 485 -9.10 4.18 26.02
C GLY A 485 -7.68 3.95 26.54
N HIS A 486 -6.81 3.51 25.63
CA HIS A 486 -5.48 3.01 25.99
C HIS A 486 -4.52 4.09 26.50
N LEU A 487 -4.72 5.36 26.14
CA LEU A 487 -3.91 6.48 26.63
C LEU A 487 -4.61 7.29 27.72
N GLY A 488 -5.79 6.85 28.20
CA GLY A 488 -6.58 7.62 29.15
C GLY A 488 -7.27 8.83 28.50
N ASN A 489 -7.23 9.99 29.15
CA ASN A 489 -7.92 11.19 28.68
C ASN A 489 -7.18 11.95 27.56
N ALA A 490 -7.82 12.97 26.99
CA ALA A 490 -7.28 13.76 25.89
C ALA A 490 -5.94 14.45 26.23
N LEU A 491 -5.75 14.92 27.46
CA LEU A 491 -4.49 15.55 27.89
C LEU A 491 -3.35 14.52 27.92
N GLN A 492 -3.61 13.30 28.37
CA GLN A 492 -2.64 12.19 28.39
C GLN A 492 -2.31 11.71 26.97
N ALA A 493 -3.30 11.63 26.08
CA ALA A 493 -3.09 11.32 24.67
C ALA A 493 -2.17 12.36 23.99
N ALA A 494 -2.49 13.65 24.15
CA ALA A 494 -1.66 14.75 23.63
C ALA A 494 -0.24 14.75 24.22
N ALA A 495 -0.10 14.47 25.52
CA ALA A 495 1.18 14.36 26.20
C ALA A 495 2.03 13.19 25.71
N THR A 496 1.40 12.05 25.42
CA THR A 496 2.06 10.85 24.85
C THR A 496 2.63 11.16 23.45
N ARG A 497 1.92 11.95 22.66
CA ARG A 497 2.28 12.28 21.27
C ARG A 497 3.15 13.53 21.14
N GLY A 498 3.35 14.28 22.23
CA GLY A 498 4.18 15.48 22.24
C GLY A 498 3.49 16.71 21.63
N HIS A 499 2.16 16.74 21.58
CA HIS A 499 1.39 17.82 20.95
C HIS A 499 1.26 19.04 21.87
N MET A 500 2.31 19.86 21.92
CA MET A 500 2.43 20.99 22.85
C MET A 500 1.28 22.01 22.75
N ASP A 501 0.92 22.42 21.54
CA ASP A 501 -0.17 23.42 21.37
C ASP A 501 -1.54 22.84 21.74
N MET A 502 -1.74 21.53 21.48
CA MET A 502 -2.93 20.78 21.92
C MET A 502 -3.06 20.77 23.43
N MET A 503 -1.96 20.46 24.12
CA MET A 503 -1.95 20.46 25.58
C MET A 503 -2.22 21.84 26.17
N ARG A 504 -1.65 22.88 25.55
CA ARG A 504 -1.93 24.27 25.97
C ARG A 504 -3.42 24.58 25.84
N MET A 505 -4.02 24.28 24.69
CA MET A 505 -5.46 24.46 24.46
C MET A 505 -6.29 23.68 25.48
N LEU A 506 -6.05 22.37 25.66
CA LEU A 506 -6.80 21.55 26.60
C LEU A 506 -6.71 22.09 28.04
N LEU A 507 -5.52 22.47 28.50
CA LEU A 507 -5.34 23.07 29.82
C LEU A 507 -6.03 24.43 29.95
N ASP A 508 -5.93 25.28 28.93
CA ASP A 508 -6.57 26.60 28.91
C ASP A 508 -8.12 26.46 28.87
N CYS A 509 -8.64 25.35 28.33
CA CYS A 509 -10.06 24.96 28.35
C CYS A 509 -10.49 24.22 29.64
N GLY A 510 -9.60 24.02 30.61
CA GLY A 510 -9.94 23.47 31.92
C GLY A 510 -9.74 21.96 32.09
N ALA A 511 -8.91 21.31 31.26
CA ALA A 511 -8.49 19.94 31.49
C ALA A 511 -7.80 19.82 32.86
N ASP A 512 -8.15 18.80 33.64
CA ASP A 512 -7.51 18.53 34.92
C ASP A 512 -6.10 17.97 34.67
N ILE A 513 -5.10 18.77 35.00
CA ILE A 513 -3.68 18.46 34.82
C ILE A 513 -3.24 17.20 35.60
N ASN A 514 -3.96 16.85 36.66
CA ASN A 514 -3.67 15.72 37.53
C ASN A 514 -4.69 14.57 37.38
N ALA A 515 -5.58 14.64 36.37
CA ALA A 515 -6.56 13.59 36.13
C ALA A 515 -5.88 12.24 35.90
N SER A 516 -6.41 11.21 36.57
CA SER A 516 -5.95 9.84 36.38
C SER A 516 -6.40 9.29 35.02
N GLY A 517 -5.68 8.32 34.46
CA GLY A 517 -6.01 7.69 33.16
C GLY A 517 -7.24 6.78 33.19
N GLY A 518 -7.80 6.55 34.38
CA GLY A 518 -8.88 5.59 34.61
C GLY A 518 -8.41 4.12 34.47
N PRO A 519 -9.30 3.15 34.73
CA PRO A 519 -8.99 1.74 34.61
C PRO A 519 -8.60 1.36 33.18
N GLY A 520 -7.46 0.70 33.00
CA GLY A 520 -7.01 0.19 31.70
C GLY A 520 -6.20 1.17 30.85
N GLY A 521 -5.99 2.42 31.29
CA GLY A 521 -5.04 3.34 30.66
C GLY A 521 -3.59 2.91 30.87
N LEU A 522 -2.75 3.11 29.85
CA LEU A 522 -1.30 2.81 29.90
C LEU A 522 -0.55 3.70 30.89
N TYR A 523 -1.05 4.92 31.09
CA TYR A 523 -0.42 5.94 31.92
C TYR A 523 -1.40 6.40 33.00
N TYR A 524 -0.85 6.76 34.15
CA TYR A 524 -1.62 7.28 35.26
C TYR A 524 -1.97 8.75 35.05
N ASN A 525 -1.05 9.59 34.61
CA ASN A 525 -1.29 11.01 34.32
C ASN A 525 -0.45 11.51 33.14
N ALA A 526 -0.71 12.75 32.70
CA ALA A 526 -0.04 13.33 31.54
C ALA A 526 1.47 13.51 31.74
N LEU A 527 1.90 13.82 32.98
CA LEU A 527 3.31 13.99 33.31
C LEU A 527 4.08 12.67 33.18
N GLN A 528 3.51 11.58 33.66
CA GLN A 528 4.07 10.24 33.51
C GLN A 528 4.14 9.81 32.04
N ALA A 529 3.09 10.08 31.25
CA ALA A 529 3.07 9.78 29.81
C ALA A 529 4.18 10.53 29.06
N ALA A 530 4.31 11.84 29.27
CA ALA A 530 5.35 12.66 28.66
C ALA A 530 6.76 12.23 29.10
N ALA A 531 6.90 11.87 30.38
CA ALA A 531 8.17 11.43 30.94
C ALA A 531 8.61 10.07 30.37
N GLN A 532 7.68 9.13 30.19
CA GLN A 532 7.93 7.83 29.55
C GLN A 532 8.31 7.98 28.08
N LYS A 533 7.77 8.98 27.38
CA LYS A 533 8.07 9.24 25.95
C LYS A 533 9.27 10.14 25.71
N GLY A 534 9.83 10.75 26.77
CA GLY A 534 11.01 11.61 26.68
C GLY A 534 10.72 13.02 26.16
N HIS A 535 9.47 13.48 26.20
CA HIS A 535 9.06 14.79 25.68
C HIS A 535 9.41 15.90 26.68
N MET A 536 10.66 16.39 26.63
CA MET A 536 11.18 17.38 27.58
C MET A 536 10.33 18.65 27.68
N ASP A 537 9.94 19.23 26.54
CA ASP A 537 9.18 20.48 26.53
C ASP A 537 7.78 20.32 27.12
N VAL A 538 7.17 19.14 26.93
CA VAL A 538 5.88 18.78 27.53
C VAL A 538 6.01 18.63 29.05
N VAL A 539 7.02 17.92 29.51
CA VAL A 539 7.30 17.75 30.95
C VAL A 539 7.49 19.12 31.59
N GLN A 540 8.27 20.00 30.93
CA GLN A 540 8.52 21.37 31.38
C GLN A 540 7.21 22.16 31.51
N MET A 541 6.37 22.16 30.48
CA MET A 541 5.07 22.84 30.48
C MET A 541 4.14 22.32 31.59
N LEU A 542 4.02 20.99 31.75
CA LEU A 542 3.15 20.38 32.75
C LEU A 542 3.57 20.77 34.17
N LEU A 543 4.88 20.73 34.47
CA LEU A 543 5.40 21.15 35.77
C LEU A 543 5.18 22.65 36.01
N ASP A 544 5.38 23.50 35.00
CA ASP A 544 5.14 24.94 35.11
C ASP A 544 3.64 25.27 35.32
N ARG A 545 2.74 24.37 34.89
CA ARG A 545 1.29 24.46 35.07
C ARG A 545 0.78 23.76 36.34
N GLY A 546 1.68 23.22 37.19
CA GLY A 546 1.34 22.67 38.50
C GLY A 546 0.96 21.18 38.51
N ALA A 547 1.46 20.39 37.56
CA ALA A 547 1.35 18.94 37.62
C ALA A 547 2.02 18.39 38.89
N ASP A 548 1.38 17.42 39.56
CA ASP A 548 1.94 16.75 40.72
C ASP A 548 3.13 15.88 40.30
N ILE A 549 4.33 16.38 40.62
CA ILE A 549 5.61 15.76 40.27
C ILE A 549 5.80 14.36 40.88
N ASN A 550 5.14 14.09 42.00
CA ASN A 550 5.28 12.84 42.75
C ASN A 550 4.02 11.96 42.67
N ALA A 551 3.05 12.31 41.80
CA ALA A 551 1.87 11.49 41.58
C ALA A 551 2.24 10.07 41.17
N GLN A 552 1.75 9.10 41.94
CA GLN A 552 2.12 7.70 41.82
C GLN A 552 1.05 6.92 41.05
N GLY A 553 1.47 6.27 39.96
CA GLY A 553 0.67 5.33 39.20
C GLY A 553 1.06 3.85 39.41
N ASP A 554 0.36 2.97 38.73
CA ASP A 554 0.51 1.51 38.89
C ASP A 554 1.78 0.96 38.24
N PHE A 555 1.79 0.72 36.91
CA PHE A 555 2.90 0.01 36.26
C PHE A 555 4.17 0.84 36.15
N TRP A 556 4.05 2.09 35.70
CA TRP A 556 5.19 2.99 35.47
C TRP A 556 5.62 3.79 36.70
N GLY A 557 4.87 3.71 37.80
CA GLY A 557 5.19 4.45 39.02
C GLY A 557 4.94 5.96 38.91
N ASN A 558 5.86 6.83 39.32
CA ASN A 558 5.79 8.28 39.07
C ASN A 558 6.55 8.67 37.78
N ALA A 559 6.53 9.96 37.42
CA ALA A 559 7.20 10.46 36.22
C ALA A 559 8.72 10.22 36.22
N LEU A 560 9.38 10.30 37.38
CA LEU A 560 10.82 10.07 37.51
C LEU A 560 11.16 8.59 37.27
N GLN A 561 10.38 7.68 37.85
CA GLN A 561 10.50 6.23 37.63
C GLN A 561 10.27 5.88 36.15
N ALA A 562 9.27 6.47 35.49
CA ALA A 562 8.99 6.26 34.08
C ALA A 562 10.12 6.75 33.16
N ALA A 563 10.62 7.98 33.36
CA ALA A 563 11.74 8.52 32.58
C ALA A 563 13.04 7.72 32.80
N ALA A 564 13.24 7.20 34.02
CA ALA A 564 14.40 6.39 34.34
C ALA A 564 14.33 4.99 33.69
N ALA A 565 13.14 4.37 33.67
CA ALA A 565 12.91 3.08 33.02
C ALA A 565 13.13 3.11 31.49
N GLU A 566 12.93 4.27 30.85
CA GLU A 566 13.09 4.45 29.40
C GLU A 566 14.41 5.14 29.00
N GLY A 567 15.25 5.50 29.97
CA GLY A 567 16.57 6.06 29.69
C GLY A 567 16.51 7.47 29.11
N HIS A 568 15.70 8.35 29.71
CA HIS A 568 15.54 9.74 29.27
C HIS A 568 16.27 10.73 30.20
N PRO A 569 17.61 10.87 30.10
CA PRO A 569 18.41 11.66 31.04
C PRO A 569 18.04 13.15 31.05
N GLY A 570 17.57 13.70 29.93
CA GLY A 570 17.09 15.08 29.84
C GLY A 570 15.86 15.31 30.71
N VAL A 571 14.89 14.41 30.67
CA VAL A 571 13.67 14.45 31.48
C VAL A 571 13.99 14.17 32.96
N VAL A 572 14.83 13.17 33.25
CA VAL A 572 15.25 12.86 34.63
C VAL A 572 15.87 14.09 35.29
N ARG A 573 16.76 14.79 34.59
CA ARG A 573 17.35 16.04 35.10
C ARG A 573 16.30 17.12 35.39
N ILE A 574 15.36 17.35 34.46
CA ILE A 574 14.27 18.33 34.68
C ILE A 574 13.47 17.97 35.94
N LEU A 575 13.10 16.70 36.10
CA LEU A 575 12.32 16.24 37.26
C LEU A 575 13.09 16.40 38.58
N LEU A 576 14.38 16.03 38.61
CA LEU A 576 15.23 16.21 39.80
C LEU A 576 15.44 17.70 40.14
N ASP A 577 15.73 18.54 39.15
CA ASP A 577 15.89 19.99 39.33
C ASP A 577 14.60 20.66 39.84
N ARG A 578 13.44 20.03 39.61
CA ARG A 578 12.11 20.46 40.09
C ARG A 578 11.68 19.78 41.39
N GLY A 579 12.55 19.01 42.03
CA GLY A 579 12.31 18.43 43.36
C GLY A 579 11.52 17.12 43.36
N ALA A 580 11.59 16.32 42.30
CA ALA A 580 11.03 14.97 42.30
C ALA A 580 11.67 14.11 43.40
N ASP A 581 10.85 13.39 44.16
CA ASP A 581 11.34 12.52 45.23
C ASP A 581 11.92 11.22 44.64
N ILE A 582 13.24 11.08 44.77
CA ILE A 582 14.02 9.94 44.29
C ILE A 582 13.78 8.66 45.11
N THR A 583 13.26 8.79 46.34
CA THR A 583 13.10 7.67 47.28
C THR A 583 11.78 6.92 47.11
N VAL A 584 10.83 7.50 46.36
CA VAL A 584 9.50 6.93 46.12
C VAL A 584 9.64 5.50 45.58
N GLN A 585 8.90 4.60 46.21
CA GLN A 585 8.79 3.19 45.84
C GLN A 585 7.43 2.94 45.17
N GLY A 586 7.40 2.02 44.21
CA GLY A 586 6.19 1.65 43.47
C GLY A 586 6.55 1.27 42.03
N GLY A 587 5.56 1.13 41.16
CA GLY A 587 5.85 0.68 39.79
C GLY A 587 6.28 -0.78 39.72
N TYR A 588 6.39 -1.29 38.50
CA TYR A 588 6.94 -2.63 38.24
C TYR A 588 8.43 -2.73 38.59
N TYR A 589 9.15 -1.62 38.53
CA TYR A 589 10.61 -1.58 38.67
C TYR A 589 11.12 -1.04 40.02
N GLY A 590 10.24 -0.64 40.94
CA GLY A 590 10.64 0.02 42.19
C GLY A 590 11.00 1.49 42.00
N ASN A 591 11.97 2.00 42.77
CA ASN A 591 12.40 3.41 42.65
C ASN A 591 13.10 3.73 41.32
N ALA A 592 13.35 5.02 41.06
CA ALA A 592 13.94 5.48 39.81
C ALA A 592 15.32 4.85 39.53
N LEU A 593 16.13 4.64 40.56
CA LEU A 593 17.45 4.00 40.43
C LEU A 593 17.31 2.53 40.02
N GLN A 594 16.40 1.79 40.65
CA GLN A 594 16.09 0.40 40.32
C GLN A 594 15.50 0.27 38.92
N ALA A 595 14.68 1.23 38.49
CA ALA A 595 14.13 1.29 37.13
C ALA A 595 15.21 1.45 36.06
N ALA A 596 16.10 2.45 36.20
CA ALA A 596 17.21 2.65 35.27
C ALA A 596 18.17 1.46 35.24
N ALA A 597 18.48 0.88 36.41
CA ALA A 597 19.37 -0.28 36.52
C ALA A 597 18.76 -1.54 35.86
N SER A 598 17.47 -1.80 36.07
CA SER A 598 16.77 -2.96 35.52
C SER A 598 16.71 -2.95 33.99
N ARG A 599 16.70 -1.76 33.39
CA ARG A 599 16.62 -1.54 31.93
C ARG A 599 17.98 -1.24 31.29
N GLY A 600 19.06 -1.15 32.09
CA GLY A 600 20.43 -0.99 31.63
C GLY A 600 20.86 0.43 31.26
N HIS A 601 20.14 1.46 31.73
CA HIS A 601 20.41 2.87 31.43
C HIS A 601 21.48 3.45 32.37
N GLN A 602 22.75 3.14 32.08
CA GLN A 602 23.89 3.49 32.95
C GLN A 602 24.11 4.99 33.15
N ASP A 603 23.80 5.80 32.15
CA ASP A 603 23.87 7.26 32.20
C ASP A 603 22.86 7.85 33.20
N VAL A 604 21.64 7.32 33.21
CA VAL A 604 20.60 7.69 34.17
C VAL A 604 20.92 7.18 35.58
N VAL A 605 21.43 5.95 35.71
CA VAL A 605 21.89 5.40 37.00
C VAL A 605 22.91 6.34 37.65
N LYS A 606 23.94 6.73 36.90
CA LYS A 606 24.97 7.64 37.39
C LYS A 606 24.39 8.99 37.79
N MET A 607 23.46 9.54 36.99
CA MET A 607 22.80 10.81 37.31
C MET A 607 22.02 10.75 38.64
N LEU A 608 21.32 9.64 38.90
CA LEU A 608 20.54 9.43 40.12
C LEU A 608 21.43 9.22 41.35
N GLU A 609 22.56 8.52 41.21
CA GLU A 609 23.58 8.34 42.27
C GLU A 609 24.28 9.67 42.62
N ASP A 610 24.69 10.43 41.61
CA ASP A 610 25.33 11.74 41.77
C ASP A 610 24.37 12.75 42.45
N HIS A 611 23.06 12.66 42.19
CA HIS A 611 22.07 13.50 42.86
C HIS A 611 21.82 13.04 44.31
N SER A 612 21.72 11.73 44.56
CA SER A 612 21.53 11.16 45.90
C SER A 612 22.68 11.49 46.87
N THR A 613 23.92 11.52 46.35
CA THR A 613 25.12 11.87 47.14
C THR A 613 25.24 13.36 47.45
N LYS A 614 24.69 14.23 46.60
CA LYS A 614 24.61 15.68 46.88
C LYS A 614 23.58 15.99 47.96
N VAL A 615 22.38 15.42 47.86
CA VAL A 615 21.31 15.65 48.83
C VAL A 615 21.71 15.16 50.24
N SER A 616 22.46 14.05 50.34
CA SER A 616 22.95 13.55 51.63
C SER A 616 24.15 14.32 52.20
N ALA A 617 24.81 15.18 51.41
CA ALA A 617 25.92 16.03 51.85
C ALA A 617 25.46 17.46 52.24
N GLU A 618 24.27 17.88 51.82
CA GLU A 618 23.68 19.20 52.09
C GLU A 618 22.67 19.22 53.25
N GLY A 619 22.21 18.05 53.72
CA GLY A 619 21.37 17.88 54.92
C GLY A 619 22.16 17.47 56.15
#